data_AF-A0A0B3ADP4-F1
#
_entry.id   AF-A0A0B3ADP4-F1
#
_cell.length_a   1.000
_cell.length_b   1.000
_cell.length_c   1.000
_cell.angle_alpha   90.00
_cell.angle_beta   90.00
_cell.angle_gamma   90.00
#
_symmetry.space_group_name_H-M   'P 1'
#
loop_
_entity.id
_entity.type
_entity.pdbx_description
1 polymer ?
#
loop_
_entity_poly.entity_id
_entity_poly.type
_entity_poly.pdbx_seq_one_letter_code
_entity_poly.pdbx_strand_id
1 'polypeptide(L)'
;MGGEVFSIIKRGQITHSVTNQTRHQLKGQVSGTGAAVLVLLIFALIIVYILFLPPATRQELLQEEDLERGLAYGERELLVESPGRLDYVSQREIEHTLPAVNLFSSTNAVILRTLHSLYVKSAWLDESSANMSFSIDNLQYASDVMLSFNVRKHQGRLRILLNGNQVFDSEITTLNAPPITLPKDLLQQKNELGFATSSVGAKFWGTNEYELSDLQVTGKVTDVTTQQSKTSFTVTSTERDNLDRVFVKFLPDCVQEQVGILDVAINDHNIFSGVPDCGVPRPLEIAGTYIIGGENVLSFKTQRGSYLIDNIVVKSKLRELTFPTYYFEVTPEEIVAMQRNAEAVLEIEFPDDIETKRADLFLNGHPISINTREKALAYLISELVRDGTNVIQLKPRTTMDIVNLRVVLT
;
A
#
# COMPACT_ATOMS: atom_id res chain seq x y z
N MET A 1 -35.76 28.35 35.14
CA MET A 1 -35.18 28.97 33.92
C MET A 1 -34.07 28.04 33.48
N GLY A 2 -34.26 27.07 32.60
CA GLY A 2 -35.14 27.03 31.42
C GLY A 2 -34.23 27.02 30.20
N GLY A 3 -34.04 25.85 29.58
CA GLY A 3 -33.25 25.73 28.35
C GLY A 3 -32.62 24.36 28.14
N GLU A 4 -33.45 23.32 28.04
CA GLU A 4 -33.11 22.11 27.28
C GLU A 4 -32.87 22.50 25.82
N VAL A 5 -31.81 21.97 25.18
CA VAL A 5 -31.76 21.90 23.72
C VAL A 5 -31.44 20.47 23.31
N PHE A 6 -32.45 19.91 22.66
CA PHE A 6 -32.54 18.59 22.08
C PHE A 6 -31.56 18.35 20.93
N SER A 7 -31.21 17.08 20.79
CA SER A 7 -30.55 16.48 19.62
C SER A 7 -31.34 16.64 18.33
N ILE A 8 -30.65 16.87 17.21
CA ILE A 8 -31.11 16.38 15.89
C ILE A 8 -29.94 15.69 15.17
N ILE A 9 -30.11 14.39 15.03
CA ILE A 9 -29.37 13.49 14.14
C ILE A 9 -29.84 13.77 12.69
N LYS A 10 -28.90 14.02 11.78
CA LYS A 10 -29.08 13.67 10.36
C LYS A 10 -27.79 13.03 9.83
N ARG A 11 -27.76 11.69 9.89
CA ARG A 11 -26.85 10.86 9.09
C ARG A 11 -27.29 10.97 7.64
N GLY A 12 -26.45 11.57 6.79
CA GLY A 12 -26.58 11.46 5.35
C GLY A 12 -26.18 10.05 4.91
N GLN A 13 -27.16 9.22 4.58
CA GLN A 13 -26.94 8.01 3.79
C GLN A 13 -26.70 8.44 2.34
N ILE A 14 -25.48 8.25 1.83
CA ILE A 14 -25.22 8.27 0.40
C ILE A 14 -25.49 6.85 -0.10
N THR A 15 -26.73 6.59 -0.48
CA THR A 15 -27.09 5.43 -1.31
C THR A 15 -26.77 5.78 -2.77
N HIS A 16 -25.66 5.25 -3.30
CA HIS A 16 -25.50 5.17 -4.75
C HIS A 16 -26.43 4.08 -5.28
N SER A 17 -27.58 4.50 -5.78
CA SER A 17 -28.46 3.68 -6.61
C SER A 17 -27.74 3.36 -7.93
N VAL A 18 -27.37 2.09 -8.10
CA VAL A 18 -26.97 1.52 -9.39
C VAL A 18 -28.20 1.48 -10.28
N THR A 19 -28.33 2.48 -11.15
CA THR A 19 -29.37 2.54 -12.17
C THR A 19 -29.03 1.56 -13.28
N ASN A 20 -29.67 0.39 -13.26
CA ASN A 20 -29.74 -0.51 -14.41
C ASN A 20 -30.52 0.19 -15.54
N GLN A 21 -29.80 0.80 -16.48
CA GLN A 21 -30.34 1.13 -17.80
C GLN A 21 -30.04 0.00 -18.77
N THR A 22 -31.00 -0.92 -18.90
CA THR A 22 -31.20 -1.75 -20.08
C THR A 22 -31.45 -0.84 -21.29
N ARG A 23 -30.48 -0.76 -22.21
CA ARG A 23 -30.69 -0.29 -23.58
C ARG A 23 -30.56 -1.45 -24.55
N HIS A 24 -31.70 -1.76 -25.17
CA HIS A 24 -31.83 -2.60 -26.34
C HIS A 24 -31.10 -1.99 -27.56
N GLN A 25 -30.45 -2.88 -28.31
CA GLN A 25 -30.23 -2.89 -29.78
C GLN A 25 -29.44 -1.71 -30.39
N LEU A 26 -28.42 -1.95 -31.22
CA LEU A 26 -28.54 -2.58 -32.53
C LEU A 26 -27.24 -3.32 -32.92
N LYS A 27 -27.38 -4.58 -33.33
CA LYS A 27 -26.38 -5.28 -34.14
C LYS A 27 -26.44 -4.70 -35.55
N GLY A 28 -25.40 -3.96 -35.94
CA GLY A 28 -25.16 -3.52 -37.31
C GLY A 28 -23.86 -4.13 -37.83
N GLN A 29 -23.82 -5.46 -37.96
CA GLN A 29 -22.73 -6.12 -38.67
C GLN A 29 -23.02 -6.00 -40.16
N VAL A 30 -22.57 -4.89 -40.76
CA VAL A 30 -22.64 -4.71 -42.21
C VAL A 30 -21.62 -5.68 -42.81
N SER A 31 -22.15 -6.73 -43.42
CA SER A 31 -21.43 -7.71 -44.21
C SER A 31 -20.63 -7.00 -45.32
N GLY A 32 -19.32 -6.88 -45.12
CA GLY A 32 -18.34 -6.34 -46.07
C GLY A 32 -18.07 -7.21 -47.29
N THR A 33 -19.03 -8.05 -47.69
CA THR A 33 -18.94 -8.87 -48.90
C THR A 33 -19.22 -8.06 -50.18
N GLY A 34 -19.93 -6.94 -50.09
CA GLY A 34 -20.21 -6.08 -51.26
C GLY A 34 -19.01 -5.27 -51.75
N ALA A 35 -18.21 -4.71 -50.85
CA ALA A 35 -17.09 -3.85 -51.20
C ALA A 35 -15.90 -4.64 -51.79
N ALA A 36 -15.63 -5.84 -51.27
CA ALA A 36 -14.55 -6.69 -51.77
C ALA A 36 -14.80 -7.17 -53.22
N VAL A 37 -16.05 -7.51 -53.55
CA VAL A 37 -16.42 -7.93 -54.91
C VAL A 37 -16.29 -6.77 -55.91
N LEU A 38 -16.68 -5.54 -55.51
CA LEU A 38 -16.54 -4.36 -56.37
C LEU A 38 -15.06 -4.04 -56.68
N VAL A 39 -14.19 -4.07 -55.66
CA VAL A 39 -12.76 -3.80 -55.83
C VAL A 39 -12.10 -4.83 -56.76
N LEU A 40 -12.45 -6.12 -56.60
CA LEU A 40 -11.94 -7.19 -57.46
C LEU A 40 -12.42 -7.04 -58.91
N LEU A 41 -13.66 -6.58 -59.12
CA LEU A 41 -14.22 -6.30 -60.45
C LEU A 41 -13.52 -5.10 -61.12
N ILE A 42 -13.28 -4.02 -60.37
CA ILE A 42 -12.55 -2.85 -60.87
C ILE A 42 -11.11 -3.25 -61.24
N PHE A 43 -10.43 -4.03 -60.39
CA PHE A 43 -9.06 -4.47 -60.66
C PHE A 43 -8.98 -5.37 -61.92
N ALA A 44 -9.93 -6.31 -62.08
CA ALA A 44 -10.01 -7.14 -63.29
C ALA A 44 -10.26 -6.30 -64.54
N LEU A 45 -11.10 -5.25 -64.44
CA LEU A 45 -11.43 -4.37 -65.56
C LEU A 45 -10.24 -3.47 -65.94
N ILE A 46 -9.43 -3.02 -64.97
CA ILE A 46 -8.17 -2.31 -65.20
C ILE A 46 -7.15 -3.20 -65.92
N ILE A 47 -7.00 -4.47 -65.52
CA ILE A 47 -6.08 -5.41 -66.19
C ILE A 47 -6.51 -5.64 -67.63
N VAL A 48 -7.80 -5.84 -67.88
CA VAL A 48 -8.34 -6.02 -69.24
C VAL A 48 -8.12 -4.74 -70.05
N TYR A 49 -8.38 -3.56 -69.47
CA TYR A 49 -8.11 -2.28 -70.13
C TYR A 49 -6.64 -2.13 -70.54
N ILE A 50 -5.70 -2.46 -69.65
CA ILE A 50 -4.26 -2.44 -69.94
C ILE A 50 -3.90 -3.41 -71.06
N LEU A 51 -4.52 -4.60 -71.10
CA LEU A 51 -4.31 -5.61 -72.14
C LEU A 51 -4.82 -5.20 -73.53
N PHE A 52 -5.83 -4.31 -73.60
CA PHE A 52 -6.37 -3.80 -74.86
C PHE A 52 -5.74 -2.49 -75.33
N LEU A 53 -4.91 -1.83 -74.50
CA LEU A 53 -4.13 -0.69 -74.96
C LEU A 53 -3.13 -1.12 -76.06
N PRO A 54 -3.03 -0.37 -77.17
CA PRO A 54 -2.01 -0.58 -78.20
C PRO A 54 -0.61 -0.65 -77.58
N PRO A 55 0.31 -1.49 -78.11
CA PRO A 55 1.63 -1.70 -77.53
C PRO A 55 2.41 -0.40 -77.25
N ALA A 56 2.27 0.60 -78.13
CA ALA A 56 2.92 1.90 -77.99
C ALA A 56 2.44 2.69 -76.75
N THR A 57 1.14 2.74 -76.49
CA THR A 57 0.56 3.44 -75.33
C THR A 57 0.82 2.71 -74.03
N ARG A 58 0.93 1.37 -74.07
CA ARG A 58 1.32 0.57 -72.91
C ARG A 58 2.78 0.81 -72.53
N GLN A 59 3.67 0.98 -73.50
CA GLN A 59 5.05 1.36 -73.24
C GLN A 59 5.16 2.78 -72.66
N GLU A 60 4.33 3.73 -73.11
CA GLU A 60 4.32 5.09 -72.55
C GLU A 60 3.80 5.15 -71.10
N LEU A 61 2.91 4.24 -70.70
CA LEU A 61 2.40 4.12 -69.33
C LEU A 61 3.28 3.29 -68.38
N LEU A 62 4.15 2.43 -68.93
CA LEU A 62 5.05 1.53 -68.16
C LEU A 62 6.52 1.95 -68.21
N GLN A 63 6.91 2.78 -69.18
CA GLN A 63 8.13 3.55 -69.07
C GLN A 63 7.80 4.66 -68.08
N GLU A 64 8.11 4.41 -66.80
CA GLU A 64 8.47 5.51 -65.91
C GLU A 64 9.46 6.34 -66.71
N GLU A 65 9.04 7.56 -67.09
CA GLU A 65 9.98 8.57 -67.48
C GLU A 65 10.97 8.64 -66.33
N ASP A 66 12.15 8.06 -66.53
CA ASP A 66 13.39 8.43 -65.86
C ASP A 66 13.58 9.91 -66.20
N LEU A 67 12.78 10.74 -65.55
CA LEU A 67 13.00 12.14 -65.41
C LEU A 67 14.39 12.21 -64.82
N GLU A 68 15.35 12.61 -65.66
CA GLU A 68 16.60 13.23 -65.23
C GLU A 68 16.22 14.48 -64.40
N ARG A 69 15.72 14.23 -63.19
CA ARG A 69 15.61 15.19 -62.12
C ARG A 69 17.06 15.49 -61.80
N GLY A 70 17.51 16.68 -62.19
CA GLY A 70 18.64 17.31 -61.51
C GLY A 70 18.42 17.09 -60.02
N LEU A 71 19.37 16.41 -59.38
CA LEU A 71 19.35 15.97 -57.99
C LEU A 71 19.32 17.21 -57.07
N ALA A 72 18.19 17.90 -57.02
CA ALA A 72 17.77 18.58 -55.81
C ALA A 72 17.50 17.42 -54.85
N TYR A 73 18.51 17.11 -54.04
CA TYR A 73 18.33 16.23 -52.89
C TYR A 73 17.25 16.88 -52.04
N GLY A 74 16.00 16.44 -52.22
CA GLY A 74 14.93 16.77 -51.29
C GLY A 74 15.31 16.17 -49.94
N GLU A 75 14.92 16.86 -48.87
CA GLU A 75 15.14 16.39 -47.51
C GLU A 75 14.74 14.92 -47.39
N ARG A 76 15.72 14.06 -47.08
CA ARG A 76 15.48 12.63 -46.91
C ARG A 76 15.59 12.27 -45.44
N GLU A 77 14.56 11.64 -44.92
CA GLU A 77 14.54 11.13 -43.54
C GLU A 77 15.25 9.78 -43.46
N LEU A 78 16.30 9.72 -42.63
CA LEU A 78 17.05 8.50 -42.33
C LEU A 78 16.54 7.82 -41.05
N LEU A 79 16.08 8.63 -40.08
CA LEU A 79 15.47 8.17 -38.84
C LEU A 79 14.31 9.09 -38.48
N VAL A 80 13.20 8.51 -38.01
CA VAL A 80 12.11 9.24 -37.34
C VAL A 80 11.57 8.35 -36.23
N GLU A 81 11.76 8.76 -34.99
CA GLU A 81 11.35 8.02 -33.80
C GLU A 81 10.71 8.95 -32.76
N SER A 82 9.87 8.38 -31.90
CA SER A 82 9.26 9.09 -30.77
C SER A 82 9.63 8.41 -29.46
N PRO A 83 10.82 8.71 -28.89
CA PRO A 83 11.32 8.04 -27.69
C PRO A 83 10.39 8.11 -26.48
N GLY A 84 9.60 9.19 -26.35
CA GLY A 84 8.76 9.45 -25.19
C GLY A 84 9.59 9.81 -23.96
N ARG A 85 9.13 9.36 -22.79
CA ARG A 85 9.72 9.68 -21.49
C ARG A 85 10.98 8.88 -21.22
N LEU A 86 12.09 9.57 -20.98
CA LEU A 86 13.36 8.99 -20.55
C LEU A 86 13.60 9.34 -19.09
N ASP A 87 13.42 8.36 -18.20
CA ASP A 87 13.66 8.54 -16.78
C ASP A 87 15.16 8.55 -16.45
N TYR A 88 15.53 9.44 -15.52
CA TYR A 88 16.86 9.48 -14.95
C TYR A 88 16.84 9.00 -13.50
N VAL A 89 17.77 8.09 -13.18
CA VAL A 89 18.01 7.61 -11.83
C VAL A 89 19.47 7.90 -11.49
N SER A 90 19.70 8.87 -10.60
CA SER A 90 21.04 9.28 -10.19
C SER A 90 21.75 8.26 -9.30
N GLN A 91 21.00 7.39 -8.61
CA GLN A 91 21.52 6.46 -7.62
C GLN A 91 20.90 5.08 -7.82
N ARG A 92 21.73 4.03 -7.83
CA ARG A 92 21.26 2.64 -7.92
C ARG A 92 20.63 2.13 -6.63
N GLU A 93 20.85 2.85 -5.53
CA GLU A 93 20.32 2.52 -4.22
C GLU A 93 19.68 3.77 -3.63
N ILE A 94 18.45 3.64 -3.15
CA ILE A 94 17.72 4.70 -2.45
C ILE A 94 17.44 4.19 -1.04
N GLU A 95 17.79 4.98 -0.03
CA GLU A 95 17.59 4.64 1.38
C GLU A 95 16.58 5.59 2.02
N HIS A 96 15.55 5.00 2.62
CA HIS A 96 14.53 5.68 3.41
C HIS A 96 14.76 5.38 4.88
N THR A 97 15.33 6.33 5.61
CA THR A 97 15.52 6.22 7.06
C THR A 97 14.26 6.64 7.79
N LEU A 98 13.78 5.79 8.68
CA LEU A 98 12.53 5.96 9.42
C LEU A 98 12.83 6.20 10.91
N PRO A 99 11.98 6.96 11.61
CA PRO A 99 12.15 7.19 13.05
C PRO A 99 11.99 5.89 13.84
N ALA A 100 12.70 5.80 14.98
CA ALA A 100 12.57 4.69 15.91
C ALA A 100 11.14 4.58 16.47
N VAL A 101 10.72 3.37 16.81
CA VAL A 101 9.40 3.10 17.40
C VAL A 101 9.53 2.33 18.70
N ASN A 102 8.72 2.71 19.68
CA ASN A 102 8.60 2.00 20.96
C ASN A 102 7.32 1.17 20.93
N LEU A 103 7.45 -0.13 21.16
CA LEU A 103 6.32 -1.02 21.38
C LEU A 103 6.39 -1.54 22.80
N PHE A 104 5.34 -1.38 23.58
CA PHE A 104 5.30 -1.96 24.91
C PHE A 104 3.88 -2.34 25.29
N SER A 105 3.75 -3.18 26.31
CA SER A 105 2.48 -3.45 26.96
C SER A 105 2.62 -3.17 28.44
N SER A 106 1.71 -2.37 28.99
CA SER A 106 1.69 -2.11 30.43
C SER A 106 0.54 -2.88 31.07
N THR A 107 0.81 -3.65 32.12
CA THR A 107 -0.24 -4.34 32.88
C THR A 107 -0.40 -3.64 34.20
N ASN A 108 -1.55 -3.01 34.40
CA ASN A 108 -1.85 -2.24 35.59
C ASN A 108 -3.01 -2.87 36.35
N ALA A 109 -2.96 -2.79 37.68
CA ALA A 109 -4.12 -3.12 38.51
C ALA A 109 -5.13 -1.96 38.41
N VAL A 110 -6.36 -2.30 38.02
CA VAL A 110 -7.45 -1.35 37.83
C VAL A 110 -8.63 -1.74 38.71
N ILE A 111 -9.29 -0.75 39.30
CA ILE A 111 -10.56 -0.93 40.00
C ILE A 111 -11.67 -0.90 38.95
N LEU A 112 -12.30 -2.05 38.71
CA LEU A 112 -13.37 -2.20 37.72
C LEU A 112 -14.71 -1.70 38.26
N ARG A 113 -14.95 -1.87 39.57
CA ARG A 113 -16.17 -1.41 40.23
C ARG A 113 -15.96 -1.31 41.74
N THR A 114 -16.59 -0.30 42.35
CA THR A 114 -16.67 -0.14 43.81
C THR A 114 -18.12 0.01 44.24
N LEU A 115 -18.47 -0.56 45.39
CA LEU A 115 -19.74 -0.36 46.09
C LEU A 115 -19.47 -0.24 47.59
N HIS A 116 -20.01 0.81 48.23
CA HIS A 116 -19.66 1.12 49.61
C HIS A 116 -20.22 0.13 50.63
N SER A 117 -21.48 -0.28 50.45
CA SER A 117 -22.11 -1.28 51.30
C SER A 117 -23.16 -2.08 50.55
N LEU A 118 -23.40 -3.30 51.04
CA LEU A 118 -24.39 -4.23 50.51
C LEU A 118 -24.93 -5.08 51.64
N TYR A 119 -26.26 -5.16 51.75
CA TYR A 119 -26.93 -5.98 52.76
C TYR A 119 -27.76 -7.07 52.07
N VAL A 120 -27.61 -8.31 52.53
CA VAL A 120 -28.38 -9.46 52.04
C VAL A 120 -28.88 -10.28 53.21
N LYS A 121 -30.07 -10.86 53.06
CA LYS A 121 -30.77 -11.56 54.12
C LYS A 121 -31.65 -12.66 53.56
N SER A 122 -31.72 -13.77 54.27
CA SER A 122 -32.73 -14.81 54.07
C SER A 122 -33.35 -15.18 55.41
N ALA A 123 -34.65 -14.94 55.52
CA ALA A 123 -35.53 -15.41 56.58
C ALA A 123 -36.72 -16.15 55.95
N TRP A 124 -37.49 -16.88 56.74
CA TRP A 124 -38.58 -17.73 56.24
C TRP A 124 -39.62 -16.99 55.36
N LEU A 125 -39.86 -15.69 55.60
CA LEU A 125 -40.86 -14.89 54.88
C LEU A 125 -40.25 -13.69 54.13
N ASP A 126 -38.93 -13.50 54.21
CA ASP A 126 -38.27 -12.29 53.72
C ASP A 126 -36.88 -12.65 53.18
N GLU A 127 -36.73 -12.56 51.86
CA GLU A 127 -35.48 -12.78 51.14
C GLU A 127 -35.07 -11.48 50.45
N SER A 128 -33.86 -11.02 50.76
CA SER A 128 -33.22 -9.86 50.15
C SER A 128 -31.89 -10.29 49.54
N SER A 129 -31.84 -10.25 48.21
CA SER A 129 -30.63 -10.39 47.42
C SER A 129 -30.22 -9.04 46.85
N ALA A 130 -28.93 -8.87 46.58
CA ALA A 130 -28.41 -7.66 45.95
C ALA A 130 -27.49 -8.02 44.79
N ASN A 131 -27.48 -7.17 43.76
CA ASN A 131 -26.66 -7.37 42.57
C ASN A 131 -25.72 -6.19 42.36
N MET A 132 -24.54 -6.47 41.82
CA MET A 132 -23.52 -5.50 41.46
C MET A 132 -23.03 -5.78 40.04
N SER A 133 -23.25 -4.83 39.13
CA SER A 133 -22.78 -4.93 37.76
C SER A 133 -21.42 -4.28 37.57
N PHE A 134 -20.56 -4.87 36.75
CA PHE A 134 -19.29 -4.29 36.32
C PHE A 134 -18.97 -4.65 34.86
N SER A 135 -18.15 -3.84 34.20
CA SER A 135 -17.71 -4.07 32.83
C SER A 135 -16.21 -4.23 32.74
N ILE A 136 -15.75 -5.05 31.79
CA ILE A 136 -14.34 -5.22 31.47
C ILE A 136 -14.15 -4.86 30.00
N ASP A 137 -13.48 -3.75 29.75
CA ASP A 137 -13.05 -3.37 28.41
C ASP A 137 -11.96 -4.33 27.94
N ASN A 138 -12.12 -4.87 26.73
CA ASN A 138 -11.18 -5.84 26.14
C ASN A 138 -10.88 -7.06 27.04
N LEU A 139 -11.93 -7.80 27.45
CA LEU A 139 -11.88 -8.99 28.31
C LEU A 139 -10.70 -9.96 28.05
N GLN A 140 -10.28 -10.12 26.80
CA GLN A 140 -9.13 -10.97 26.43
C GLN A 140 -7.82 -10.56 27.14
N TYR A 141 -7.63 -9.27 27.43
CA TYR A 141 -6.45 -8.69 28.09
C TYR A 141 -6.64 -8.44 29.59
N ALA A 142 -7.75 -8.90 30.16
CA ALA A 142 -7.95 -8.89 31.60
C ALA A 142 -7.52 -10.22 32.23
N SER A 143 -6.92 -10.12 33.42
CA SER A 143 -6.47 -11.24 34.23
C SER A 143 -6.59 -10.91 35.71
N ASP A 144 -6.52 -11.92 36.58
CA ASP A 144 -6.57 -11.78 38.04
C ASP A 144 -7.72 -10.87 38.51
N VAL A 145 -8.92 -11.10 37.97
CA VAL A 145 -10.09 -10.35 38.40
C VAL A 145 -10.52 -10.88 39.76
N MET A 146 -10.53 -10.02 40.78
CA MET A 146 -10.77 -10.38 42.16
C MET A 146 -11.90 -9.54 42.74
N LEU A 147 -12.74 -10.17 43.56
CA LEU A 147 -13.71 -9.51 44.41
C LEU A 147 -13.16 -9.46 45.84
N SER A 148 -13.04 -8.25 46.40
CA SER A 148 -12.67 -8.02 47.79
C SER A 148 -13.76 -7.24 48.51
N PHE A 149 -13.99 -7.54 49.78
CA PHE A 149 -14.95 -6.84 50.63
C PHE A 149 -14.62 -7.08 52.11
N ASN A 150 -15.16 -6.22 52.96
CA ASN A 150 -15.16 -6.35 54.41
C ASN A 150 -16.53 -6.82 54.88
N VAL A 151 -16.57 -7.53 56.01
CA VAL A 151 -17.78 -8.07 56.62
C VAL A 151 -18.03 -7.39 57.96
N ARG A 152 -19.14 -6.66 58.07
CA ARG A 152 -19.56 -5.98 59.31
C ARG A 152 -20.48 -6.85 60.17
N LYS A 153 -21.32 -7.65 59.51
CA LYS A 153 -22.24 -8.60 60.13
C LYS A 153 -22.26 -9.88 59.31
N HIS A 154 -22.23 -11.03 59.97
CA HIS A 154 -22.30 -12.34 59.31
C HIS A 154 -23.13 -13.32 60.13
N GLN A 155 -24.04 -14.02 59.46
CA GLN A 155 -24.76 -15.16 60.00
C GLN A 155 -25.17 -16.11 58.86
N GLY A 156 -24.76 -17.38 58.93
CA GLY A 156 -25.06 -18.38 57.90
C GLY A 156 -24.04 -18.39 56.74
N ARG A 157 -24.38 -19.04 55.62
CA ARG A 157 -23.49 -19.13 54.45
C ARG A 157 -23.78 -18.01 53.46
N LEU A 158 -22.72 -17.33 53.00
CA LEU A 158 -22.80 -16.36 51.92
C LEU A 158 -22.63 -17.09 50.58
N ARG A 159 -23.52 -16.82 49.64
CA ARG A 159 -23.43 -17.29 48.25
C ARG A 159 -23.21 -16.10 47.32
N ILE A 160 -22.19 -16.21 46.48
CA ILE A 160 -21.87 -15.23 45.44
C ILE A 160 -21.94 -15.92 44.09
N LEU A 161 -22.71 -15.34 43.18
CA LEU A 161 -22.87 -15.80 41.81
C LEU A 161 -22.27 -14.79 40.84
N LEU A 162 -21.51 -15.24 39.85
CA LEU A 162 -21.05 -14.45 38.71
C LEU A 162 -21.83 -14.88 37.48
N ASN A 163 -22.60 -13.96 36.90
CA ASN A 163 -23.43 -14.23 35.72
C ASN A 163 -24.33 -15.48 35.92
N GLY A 164 -24.89 -15.63 37.12
CA GLY A 164 -25.73 -16.76 37.52
C GLY A 164 -24.99 -18.03 37.94
N ASN A 165 -23.66 -18.09 37.80
CA ASN A 165 -22.84 -19.25 38.18
C ASN A 165 -22.21 -19.05 39.56
N GLN A 166 -22.29 -20.04 40.44
CA GLN A 166 -21.75 -19.92 41.80
C GLN A 166 -20.21 -19.86 41.79
N VAL A 167 -19.64 -18.78 42.34
CA VAL A 167 -18.19 -18.59 42.49
C VAL A 167 -17.73 -18.66 43.94
N PHE A 168 -18.66 -18.53 44.89
CA PHE A 168 -18.39 -18.66 46.32
C PHE A 168 -19.64 -19.18 47.04
N ASP A 169 -19.47 -20.16 47.93
CA ASP A 169 -20.49 -20.62 48.87
C ASP A 169 -19.79 -21.13 50.14
N SER A 170 -19.65 -20.25 51.12
CA SER A 170 -19.05 -20.57 52.41
C SER A 170 -19.57 -19.63 53.50
N GLU A 171 -19.46 -20.06 54.75
CA GLU A 171 -19.56 -19.17 55.91
C GLU A 171 -18.27 -18.38 56.07
N ILE A 172 -18.37 -17.08 56.37
CA ILE A 172 -17.24 -16.21 56.62
C ILE A 172 -17.19 -15.92 58.12
N THR A 173 -16.07 -16.26 58.75
CA THR A 173 -15.87 -16.11 60.20
C THR A 173 -14.94 -14.96 60.55
N THR A 174 -14.40 -14.25 59.55
CA THR A 174 -13.45 -13.14 59.73
C THR A 174 -14.04 -11.83 59.21
N LEU A 175 -13.65 -10.71 59.82
CA LEU A 175 -14.06 -9.37 59.37
C LEU A 175 -13.52 -9.05 57.96
N ASN A 176 -12.32 -9.55 57.64
CA ASN A 176 -11.71 -9.39 56.32
C ASN A 176 -11.71 -10.76 55.64
N ALA A 177 -12.54 -10.93 54.63
CA ALA A 177 -12.52 -12.14 53.82
C ALA A 177 -11.32 -12.08 52.85
N PRO A 178 -10.64 -13.22 52.57
CA PRO A 178 -9.63 -13.24 51.53
C PRO A 178 -10.26 -12.88 50.17
N PRO A 179 -9.58 -12.14 49.30
CA PRO A 179 -10.10 -11.81 47.98
C PRO A 179 -10.48 -13.06 47.18
N ILE A 180 -11.65 -13.03 46.56
CA ILE A 180 -12.21 -14.13 45.78
C ILE A 180 -11.81 -13.93 44.33
N THR A 181 -11.05 -14.86 43.76
CA THR A 181 -10.68 -14.82 42.34
C THR A 181 -11.88 -15.23 41.49
N LEU A 182 -12.27 -14.38 40.54
CA LEU A 182 -13.37 -14.63 39.62
C LEU A 182 -12.87 -15.48 38.43
N PRO A 183 -13.52 -16.62 38.12
CA PRO A 183 -13.09 -17.50 37.02
C PRO A 183 -13.17 -16.80 35.66
N LYS A 184 -12.07 -16.83 34.89
CA LYS A 184 -11.96 -16.10 33.60
C LYS A 184 -12.94 -16.61 32.54
N ASP A 185 -13.28 -17.89 32.58
CA ASP A 185 -14.23 -18.56 31.69
C ASP A 185 -15.68 -18.14 31.91
N LEU A 186 -16.01 -17.62 33.11
CA LEU A 186 -17.34 -17.10 33.44
C LEU A 186 -17.48 -15.60 33.21
N LEU A 187 -16.38 -14.89 32.97
CA LEU A 187 -16.39 -13.46 32.72
C LEU A 187 -16.90 -13.15 31.31
N GLN A 188 -17.65 -12.06 31.22
CA GLN A 188 -18.19 -11.47 29.99
C GLN A 188 -17.76 -10.00 29.91
N GLN A 189 -18.11 -9.29 28.83
CA GLN A 189 -17.84 -7.84 28.76
C GLN A 189 -18.65 -7.05 29.79
N LYS A 190 -19.88 -7.49 30.06
CA LYS A 190 -20.76 -6.99 31.12
C LYS A 190 -21.06 -8.14 32.07
N ASN A 191 -20.71 -7.95 33.33
CA ASN A 191 -20.85 -8.97 34.36
C ASN A 191 -21.80 -8.50 35.44
N GLU A 192 -22.45 -9.47 36.08
CA GLU A 192 -23.28 -9.26 37.25
C GLU A 192 -22.86 -10.20 38.36
N LEU A 193 -22.57 -9.64 39.53
CA LEU A 193 -22.37 -10.37 40.77
C LEU A 193 -23.66 -10.36 41.57
N GLY A 194 -24.23 -11.53 41.81
CA GLY A 194 -25.38 -11.73 42.68
C GLY A 194 -24.91 -12.17 44.07
N PHE A 195 -25.45 -11.52 45.10
CA PHE A 195 -25.18 -11.81 46.50
C PHE A 195 -26.45 -12.31 47.16
N ALA A 196 -26.36 -13.45 47.83
CA ALA A 196 -27.46 -14.06 48.56
C ALA A 196 -26.95 -14.83 49.76
N THR A 197 -27.83 -15.14 50.71
CA THR A 197 -27.53 -16.06 51.82
C THR A 197 -28.20 -17.40 51.62
N SER A 198 -27.67 -18.46 52.24
CA SER A 198 -28.34 -19.76 52.25
C SER A 198 -29.71 -19.68 52.93
N SER A 199 -30.66 -20.53 52.53
CA SER A 199 -31.94 -20.67 53.25
C SER A 199 -31.71 -21.14 54.70
N VAL A 200 -32.56 -20.69 55.62
CA VAL A 200 -32.52 -21.05 57.05
C VAL A 200 -33.04 -22.47 57.33
N GLY A 201 -33.56 -23.16 56.30
CA GLY A 201 -34.09 -24.52 56.40
C GLY A 201 -35.30 -24.61 57.34
N ALA A 202 -35.42 -25.70 58.10
CA ALA A 202 -36.53 -25.91 59.04
C ALA A 202 -36.50 -24.99 60.28
N LYS A 203 -35.41 -24.23 60.50
CA LYS A 203 -35.30 -23.26 61.58
C LYS A 203 -36.04 -21.98 61.20
N PHE A 204 -37.37 -22.01 61.27
CA PHE A 204 -38.23 -20.91 60.82
C PHE A 204 -38.03 -19.59 61.58
N TRP A 205 -37.39 -19.62 62.75
CA TRP A 205 -36.98 -18.44 63.54
C TRP A 205 -35.56 -17.94 63.25
N GLY A 206 -34.76 -18.69 62.48
CA GLY A 206 -33.41 -18.29 62.10
C GLY A 206 -33.42 -17.17 61.07
N THR A 207 -32.36 -16.37 61.04
CA THR A 207 -32.08 -15.45 59.95
C THR A 207 -30.63 -15.64 59.54
N ASN A 208 -30.39 -15.79 58.25
CA ASN A 208 -29.05 -15.68 57.69
C ASN A 208 -28.94 -14.27 57.10
N GLU A 209 -27.89 -13.55 57.42
CA GLU A 209 -27.71 -12.18 56.95
C GLU A 209 -26.24 -11.81 56.87
N TYR A 210 -25.92 -10.95 55.91
CA TYR A 210 -24.59 -10.38 55.75
C TYR A 210 -24.71 -8.88 55.48
N GLU A 211 -23.89 -8.11 56.18
CA GLU A 211 -23.62 -6.71 55.87
C GLU A 211 -22.18 -6.59 55.39
N LEU A 212 -22.02 -6.38 54.09
CA LEU A 212 -20.73 -6.24 53.42
C LEU A 212 -20.42 -4.75 53.23
N SER A 213 -19.15 -4.35 53.37
CA SER A 213 -18.69 -3.01 53.05
C SER A 213 -17.43 -3.01 52.19
N ASP A 214 -17.19 -1.88 51.53
CA ASP A 214 -15.99 -1.63 50.71
C ASP A 214 -15.79 -2.70 49.63
N LEU A 215 -16.90 -3.10 48.98
CA LEU A 215 -16.86 -4.09 47.92
C LEU A 215 -16.13 -3.49 46.72
N GLN A 216 -15.09 -4.18 46.26
CA GLN A 216 -14.31 -3.80 45.11
C GLN A 216 -14.09 -5.00 44.20
N VAL A 217 -14.31 -4.78 42.91
CA VAL A 217 -13.84 -5.68 41.87
C VAL A 217 -12.59 -5.05 41.28
N THR A 218 -11.45 -5.70 41.47
CA THR A 218 -10.16 -5.28 40.90
C THR A 218 -9.73 -6.29 39.85
N GLY A 219 -8.87 -5.88 38.94
CA GLY A 219 -8.29 -6.78 37.94
C GLY A 219 -7.02 -6.21 37.35
N LYS A 220 -6.18 -7.07 36.79
CA LYS A 220 -5.05 -6.64 35.98
C LYS A 220 -5.50 -6.49 34.54
N VAL A 221 -5.36 -5.29 33.99
CA VAL A 221 -5.68 -4.98 32.58
C VAL A 221 -4.38 -4.66 31.86
N THR A 222 -4.11 -5.39 30.78
CA THR A 222 -2.98 -5.11 29.89
C THR A 222 -3.40 -4.10 28.83
N ASP A 223 -2.75 -2.93 28.83
CA ASP A 223 -2.85 -1.95 27.75
C ASP A 223 -2.03 -2.44 26.55
N VAL A 224 -2.72 -2.59 25.43
CA VAL A 224 -2.18 -3.04 24.14
C VAL A 224 -2.14 -1.93 23.10
N THR A 225 -2.54 -0.70 23.44
CA THR A 225 -2.62 0.40 22.47
C THR A 225 -1.26 0.76 21.88
N THR A 226 -0.19 0.61 22.67
CA THR A 226 1.20 0.85 22.24
C THR A 226 1.91 -0.42 21.77
N GLN A 227 1.21 -1.56 21.63
CA GLN A 227 1.78 -2.77 21.05
C GLN A 227 1.91 -2.69 19.53
N GLN A 228 1.33 -1.68 18.89
CA GLN A 228 1.41 -1.46 17.46
C GLN A 228 1.88 -0.04 17.15
N SER A 229 2.84 0.07 16.23
CA SER A 229 3.28 1.35 15.68
C SER A 229 3.29 1.30 14.15
N LYS A 230 3.03 2.44 13.53
CA LYS A 230 3.06 2.63 12.08
C LYS A 230 3.95 3.82 11.77
N THR A 231 4.79 3.67 10.77
CA THR A 231 5.63 4.73 10.20
C THR A 231 5.48 4.70 8.69
N SER A 232 5.57 5.85 8.03
CA SER A 232 5.42 5.92 6.57
C SER A 232 6.63 6.56 5.89
N PHE A 233 6.83 6.17 4.64
CA PHE A 233 7.83 6.73 3.74
C PHE A 233 7.24 6.84 2.33
N THR A 234 7.83 7.70 1.50
CA THR A 234 7.32 7.98 0.15
C THR A 234 8.28 7.45 -0.89
N VAL A 235 7.74 6.70 -1.85
CA VAL A 235 8.47 6.14 -3.00
C VAL A 235 8.02 6.85 -4.26
N THR A 236 8.96 7.35 -5.06
CA THR A 236 8.62 8.01 -6.34
C THR A 236 8.17 6.98 -7.38
N SER A 237 7.44 7.41 -8.41
CA SER A 237 7.07 6.52 -9.52
C SER A 237 8.32 5.93 -10.20
N THR A 238 9.32 6.76 -10.46
CA THR A 238 10.58 6.33 -11.07
C THR A 238 11.32 5.30 -10.22
N GLU A 239 11.38 5.47 -8.89
CA GLU A 239 11.93 4.45 -7.98
C GLU A 239 11.12 3.14 -8.06
N ARG A 240 9.80 3.25 -8.07
CA ARG A 240 8.90 2.08 -8.09
C ARG A 240 8.99 1.29 -9.38
N ASP A 241 9.07 1.96 -10.52
CA ASP A 241 9.07 1.36 -11.85
C ASP A 241 10.42 0.71 -12.16
N ASN A 242 11.50 1.22 -11.56
CA ASN A 242 12.85 0.70 -11.73
C ASN A 242 13.33 -0.23 -10.61
N LEU A 243 12.43 -0.66 -9.73
CA LEU A 243 12.75 -1.48 -8.56
C LEU A 243 13.25 -2.88 -8.95
N ASP A 244 14.44 -3.25 -8.47
CA ASP A 244 14.98 -4.62 -8.57
C ASP A 244 14.70 -5.41 -7.29
N ARG A 245 15.22 -4.90 -6.16
CA ARG A 245 15.13 -5.56 -4.85
C ARG A 245 14.86 -4.53 -3.77
N VAL A 246 14.24 -4.98 -2.68
CA VAL A 246 13.99 -4.12 -1.51
C VAL A 246 14.46 -4.84 -0.28
N PHE A 247 15.14 -4.10 0.59
CA PHE A 247 15.60 -4.58 1.88
C PHE A 247 14.98 -3.74 2.98
N VAL A 248 14.40 -4.37 3.98
CA VAL A 248 14.00 -3.72 5.22
C VAL A 248 14.99 -4.13 6.30
N LYS A 249 15.67 -3.16 6.90
CA LYS A 249 16.60 -3.37 8.01
C LYS A 249 16.06 -2.66 9.23
N PHE A 250 16.12 -3.31 10.38
CA PHE A 250 15.82 -2.71 11.68
C PHE A 250 16.65 -3.39 12.77
N LEU A 251 16.80 -2.72 13.90
CA LEU A 251 17.50 -3.18 15.09
C LEU A 251 16.51 -3.24 16.27
N PRO A 252 16.08 -4.43 16.71
CA PRO A 252 15.24 -4.57 17.89
C PRO A 252 16.09 -4.55 19.16
N ASP A 253 15.92 -3.56 20.03
CA ASP A 253 16.44 -3.53 21.38
C ASP A 253 15.38 -4.03 22.37
N CYS A 254 15.68 -5.14 23.04
CA CYS A 254 14.75 -5.88 23.90
C CYS A 254 15.46 -6.83 24.87
N VAL A 255 14.70 -7.37 25.83
CA VAL A 255 15.15 -8.43 26.73
C VAL A 255 14.57 -9.78 26.26
N GLN A 256 15.41 -10.67 25.73
CA GLN A 256 15.03 -11.88 25.02
C GLN A 256 13.97 -12.75 25.75
N GLU A 257 14.11 -12.92 27.06
CA GLU A 257 13.22 -13.77 27.87
C GLU A 257 11.83 -13.14 28.13
N GLN A 258 11.72 -11.81 27.96
CA GLN A 258 10.54 -11.03 28.34
C GLN A 258 9.68 -10.61 27.13
N VAL A 259 10.08 -10.99 25.92
CA VAL A 259 9.41 -10.56 24.68
C VAL A 259 8.68 -11.70 23.96
N GLY A 260 7.68 -11.32 23.15
CA GLY A 260 6.87 -12.23 22.34
C GLY A 260 7.18 -12.15 20.86
N ILE A 261 6.27 -12.64 20.03
CA ILE A 261 6.37 -12.51 18.58
C ILE A 261 6.31 -11.03 18.19
N LEU A 262 7.27 -10.60 17.35
CA LEU A 262 7.27 -9.34 16.63
C LEU A 262 6.79 -9.61 15.20
N ASP A 263 5.70 -8.99 14.81
CA ASP A 263 5.18 -8.94 13.46
C ASP A 263 5.62 -7.62 12.80
N VAL A 264 6.18 -7.71 11.60
CA VAL A 264 6.55 -6.56 10.78
C VAL A 264 5.86 -6.69 9.43
N ALA A 265 5.10 -5.67 9.05
CA ALA A 265 4.35 -5.66 7.80
C ALA A 265 4.54 -4.35 7.04
N ILE A 266 4.61 -4.45 5.72
CA ILE A 266 4.68 -3.31 4.80
C ILE A 266 3.47 -3.32 3.89
N ASN A 267 2.71 -2.23 3.85
CA ASN A 267 1.44 -2.13 3.12
C ASN A 267 0.53 -3.35 3.36
N ASP A 268 0.36 -3.71 4.64
CA ASP A 268 -0.41 -4.88 5.12
C ASP A 268 0.13 -6.27 4.72
N HIS A 269 1.26 -6.34 3.99
CA HIS A 269 1.96 -7.60 3.73
C HIS A 269 2.93 -7.93 4.87
N ASN A 270 2.69 -9.04 5.57
CA ASN A 270 3.58 -9.53 6.62
C ASN A 270 4.92 -10.00 6.03
N ILE A 271 6.01 -9.30 6.37
CA ILE A 271 7.37 -9.58 5.89
C ILE A 271 8.23 -10.27 6.95
N PHE A 272 7.81 -10.26 8.21
CA PHE A 272 8.48 -10.97 9.29
C PHE A 272 7.50 -11.27 10.43
N SER A 273 7.54 -12.50 10.94
CA SER A 273 6.82 -12.90 12.15
C SER A 273 7.68 -13.88 12.93
N GLY A 274 8.10 -13.48 14.12
CA GLY A 274 8.89 -14.32 15.01
C GLY A 274 9.43 -13.56 16.22
N VAL A 275 10.04 -14.27 17.16
CA VAL A 275 10.82 -13.64 18.24
C VAL A 275 12.17 -13.23 17.64
N PRO A 276 12.51 -11.94 17.58
CA PRO A 276 13.78 -11.50 17.01
C PRO A 276 14.94 -11.76 17.98
N ASP A 277 16.17 -11.73 17.47
CA ASP A 277 17.38 -11.71 18.28
C ASP A 277 17.63 -10.27 18.75
N CYS A 278 17.42 -10.00 20.03
CA CYS A 278 17.58 -8.66 20.59
C CYS A 278 19.02 -8.14 20.43
N GLY A 279 19.17 -6.88 20.01
CA GLY A 279 20.46 -6.21 19.80
C GLY A 279 21.18 -6.54 18.49
N VAL A 280 20.57 -7.33 17.60
CA VAL A 280 21.18 -7.72 16.31
C VAL A 280 20.37 -7.14 15.14
N PRO A 281 21.00 -6.35 14.24
CA PRO A 281 20.28 -5.81 13.09
C PRO A 281 20.00 -6.93 12.08
N ARG A 282 18.76 -6.99 11.58
CA ARG A 282 18.35 -7.99 10.60
C ARG A 282 17.95 -7.36 9.28
N PRO A 283 18.71 -7.58 8.18
CA PRO A 283 18.24 -7.23 6.85
C PRO A 283 17.26 -8.31 6.35
N LEU A 284 16.13 -7.87 5.82
CA LEU A 284 15.10 -8.72 5.22
C LEU A 284 14.91 -8.30 3.77
N GLU A 285 15.18 -9.20 2.82
CA GLU A 285 14.82 -8.99 1.42
C GLU A 285 13.33 -9.26 1.25
N ILE A 286 12.61 -8.32 0.63
CA ILE A 286 11.16 -8.41 0.40
C ILE A 286 10.85 -8.27 -1.08
N ALA A 287 9.67 -8.75 -1.49
CA ALA A 287 9.22 -8.62 -2.86
C ALA A 287 8.95 -7.14 -3.19
N GLY A 288 9.51 -6.65 -4.31
CA GLY A 288 9.27 -5.28 -4.77
C GLY A 288 7.80 -4.97 -5.07
N THR A 289 6.97 -6.00 -5.30
CA THR A 289 5.51 -5.88 -5.45
C THR A 289 4.80 -5.37 -4.20
N TYR A 290 5.42 -5.47 -3.02
CA TYR A 290 4.85 -4.94 -1.78
C TYR A 290 5.03 -3.43 -1.63
N ILE A 291 5.92 -2.83 -2.43
CA ILE A 291 6.08 -1.37 -2.50
C ILE A 291 5.08 -0.82 -3.50
N ILE A 292 4.53 0.35 -3.22
CA ILE A 292 3.68 1.13 -4.12
C ILE A 292 4.30 2.50 -4.38
N GLY A 293 3.96 3.12 -5.50
CA GLY A 293 4.29 4.52 -5.74
C GLY A 293 3.47 5.42 -4.79
N GLY A 294 4.10 6.44 -4.21
CA GLY A 294 3.50 7.31 -3.20
C GLY A 294 3.82 6.84 -1.78
N GLU A 295 2.86 7.03 -0.86
CA GLU A 295 3.04 6.70 0.55
C GLU A 295 2.98 5.19 0.79
N ASN A 296 3.98 4.67 1.51
CA ASN A 296 4.10 3.29 1.95
C ASN A 296 4.10 3.27 3.48
N VAL A 297 3.44 2.28 4.08
CA VAL A 297 3.33 2.15 5.53
C VAL A 297 4.08 0.92 6.00
N LEU A 298 5.06 1.12 6.88
CA LEU A 298 5.73 0.07 7.63
C LEU A 298 5.11 0.02 9.03
N SER A 299 4.68 -1.17 9.44
CA SER A 299 4.02 -1.39 10.72
C SER A 299 4.76 -2.46 11.52
N PHE A 300 4.88 -2.19 12.81
CA PHE A 300 5.45 -3.12 13.78
C PHE A 300 4.39 -3.42 14.82
N LYS A 301 4.24 -4.70 15.17
CA LYS A 301 3.29 -5.15 16.16
C LYS A 301 3.91 -6.23 17.03
N THR A 302 3.66 -6.17 18.34
CA THR A 302 4.06 -7.23 19.28
C THR A 302 2.84 -7.79 20.00
N GLN A 303 2.91 -9.05 20.43
CA GLN A 303 1.90 -9.65 21.30
C GLN A 303 2.16 -9.39 22.78
N ARG A 304 3.43 -9.21 23.18
CA ARG A 304 3.84 -8.98 24.57
C ARG A 304 5.28 -8.43 24.67
N GLY A 305 5.60 -7.86 25.82
CA GLY A 305 6.94 -7.38 26.14
C GLY A 305 7.17 -5.94 25.70
N SER A 306 8.44 -5.52 25.73
CA SER A 306 8.87 -4.18 25.35
C SER A 306 9.95 -4.27 24.27
N TYR A 307 9.81 -3.45 23.24
CA TYR A 307 10.72 -3.31 22.13
C TYR A 307 10.99 -1.83 21.86
N LEU A 308 12.25 -1.48 21.74
CA LEU A 308 12.68 -0.28 21.02
C LEU A 308 13.19 -0.74 19.66
N ILE A 309 12.47 -0.43 18.59
CA ILE A 309 12.92 -0.74 17.23
C ILE A 309 13.60 0.50 16.66
N ASP A 310 14.90 0.40 16.42
CA ASP A 310 15.74 1.50 15.97
C ASP A 310 16.42 1.18 14.63
N ASN A 311 17.11 2.17 14.05
CA ASN A 311 17.85 2.06 12.78
C ASN A 311 17.01 1.44 11.67
N ILE A 312 15.75 1.89 11.57
CA ILE A 312 14.79 1.40 10.59
C ILE A 312 15.14 2.02 9.24
N VAL A 313 15.53 1.19 8.28
CA VAL A 313 15.92 1.59 6.94
C VAL A 313 15.21 0.72 5.92
N VAL A 314 14.50 1.34 4.99
CA VAL A 314 14.02 0.68 3.78
C VAL A 314 14.94 1.06 2.64
N LYS A 315 15.62 0.07 2.07
CA LYS A 315 16.61 0.24 1.01
C LYS A 315 16.11 -0.37 -0.28
N SER A 316 15.88 0.47 -1.28
CA SER A 316 15.52 0.09 -2.64
C SER A 316 16.79 -0.06 -3.47
N LYS A 317 17.00 -1.21 -4.09
CA LYS A 317 17.98 -1.40 -5.16
C LYS A 317 17.26 -1.34 -6.49
N LEU A 318 17.74 -0.47 -7.38
CA LEU A 318 17.16 -0.23 -8.68
C LEU A 318 17.90 -1.03 -9.76
N ARG A 319 17.18 -1.42 -10.80
CA ARG A 319 17.76 -2.10 -11.97
C ARG A 319 18.74 -1.17 -12.67
N GLU A 320 19.69 -1.75 -13.38
CA GLU A 320 20.48 -0.96 -14.32
C GLU A 320 19.55 -0.42 -15.41
N LEU A 321 19.52 0.90 -15.59
CA LEU A 321 18.75 1.53 -16.64
C LEU A 321 19.29 1.07 -18.00
N THR A 322 18.43 0.42 -18.79
CA THR A 322 18.69 0.19 -20.20
C THR A 322 18.30 1.44 -20.96
N PHE A 323 19.27 2.07 -21.60
CA PHE A 323 19.06 3.27 -22.38
C PHE A 323 18.56 2.92 -23.79
N PRO A 324 17.56 3.65 -24.32
CA PRO A 324 17.05 3.36 -25.65
C PRO A 324 18.15 3.55 -26.69
N THR A 325 18.14 2.65 -27.67
CA THR A 325 19.13 2.60 -28.74
C THR A 325 18.38 2.46 -30.07
N TYR A 326 18.64 3.40 -30.97
CA TYR A 326 18.01 3.52 -32.28
C TYR A 326 19.03 3.23 -33.37
N TYR A 327 18.55 2.76 -34.50
CA TYR A 327 19.37 2.36 -35.64
C TYR A 327 18.86 3.04 -36.90
N PHE A 328 19.76 3.49 -37.76
CA PHE A 328 19.43 3.99 -39.08
C PHE A 328 20.48 3.57 -40.10
N GLU A 329 20.07 3.40 -41.35
CA GLU A 329 20.95 2.97 -42.44
C GLU A 329 21.35 4.18 -43.29
N VAL A 330 22.61 4.20 -43.72
CA VAL A 330 23.13 5.18 -44.66
C VAL A 330 23.81 4.46 -45.81
N THR A 331 23.40 4.80 -47.03
CA THR A 331 23.88 4.20 -48.27
C THR A 331 25.18 4.86 -48.75
N PRO A 332 26.00 4.16 -49.56
CA PRO A 332 27.22 4.74 -50.14
C PRO A 332 26.96 6.01 -50.94
N GLU A 333 25.82 6.10 -51.63
CA GLU A 333 25.41 7.27 -52.39
C GLU A 333 25.19 8.49 -51.48
N GLU A 334 24.58 8.29 -50.31
CA GLU A 334 24.36 9.35 -49.31
C GLU A 334 25.69 9.79 -48.67
N ILE A 335 26.63 8.87 -48.46
CA ILE A 335 28.00 9.23 -48.02
C ILE A 335 28.68 10.12 -49.06
N VAL A 336 28.61 9.76 -50.35
CA VAL A 336 29.16 10.58 -51.44
C VAL A 336 28.44 11.92 -51.53
N ALA A 337 27.12 11.97 -51.30
CA ALA A 337 26.37 13.22 -51.24
C ALA A 337 26.88 14.13 -50.12
N MET A 338 27.12 13.57 -48.92
CA MET A 338 27.66 14.32 -47.78
C MET A 338 29.08 14.83 -48.02
N GLN A 339 29.92 14.06 -48.72
CA GLN A 339 31.26 14.53 -49.13
C GLN A 339 31.23 15.67 -50.14
N ARG A 340 30.14 15.79 -50.91
CA ARG A 340 30.00 16.83 -51.92
C ARG A 340 29.51 18.13 -51.31
N ASN A 341 28.36 18.10 -50.62
CA ASN A 341 27.73 19.27 -49.97
C ASN A 341 26.47 18.93 -49.14
N ALA A 342 25.97 17.68 -49.14
CA ALA A 342 24.79 17.34 -48.33
C ALA A 342 25.15 17.30 -46.84
N GLU A 343 24.19 17.58 -45.99
CA GLU A 343 24.39 17.61 -44.53
C GLU A 343 23.47 16.61 -43.85
N ALA A 344 24.03 15.72 -43.01
CA ALA A 344 23.22 14.92 -42.11
C ALA A 344 23.02 15.70 -40.80
N VAL A 345 21.77 16.00 -40.49
CA VAL A 345 21.36 16.76 -39.31
C VAL A 345 20.53 15.87 -38.39
N LEU A 346 20.94 15.79 -37.14
CA LEU A 346 20.18 15.17 -36.06
C LEU A 346 19.30 16.22 -35.40
N GLU A 347 17.99 16.03 -35.45
CA GLU A 347 17.00 16.90 -34.83
C GLU A 347 16.35 16.19 -33.63
N ILE A 348 16.19 16.93 -32.53
CA ILE A 348 15.53 16.44 -31.32
C ILE A 348 14.47 17.47 -30.91
N GLU A 349 13.23 17.02 -30.74
CA GLU A 349 12.10 17.85 -30.31
C GLU A 349 11.61 17.42 -28.91
N PHE A 350 11.35 18.41 -28.05
CA PHE A 350 10.86 18.29 -26.70
C PHE A 350 9.46 18.94 -26.58
N PRO A 351 8.61 18.52 -25.63
CA PRO A 351 7.24 19.04 -25.54
C PRO A 351 7.16 20.49 -25.03
N ASP A 352 8.17 20.95 -24.29
CA ASP A 352 8.22 22.27 -23.66
C ASP A 352 9.64 22.85 -23.61
N ASP A 353 9.71 24.15 -23.30
CA ASP A 353 10.92 24.93 -23.06
C ASP A 353 11.09 25.35 -21.58
N ILE A 354 10.42 24.67 -20.65
CA ILE A 354 10.35 25.06 -19.25
C ILE A 354 11.50 24.42 -18.46
N GLU A 355 11.62 23.10 -18.53
CA GLU A 355 12.62 22.36 -17.76
C GLU A 355 13.95 22.26 -18.50
N THR A 356 15.06 22.16 -17.76
CA THR A 356 16.39 21.96 -18.37
C THR A 356 16.57 20.49 -18.73
N LYS A 357 16.77 20.20 -20.01
CA LYS A 357 17.00 18.85 -20.53
C LYS A 357 18.50 18.59 -20.62
N ARG A 358 18.98 17.55 -19.91
CA ARG A 358 20.39 17.12 -19.94
C ARG A 358 20.49 15.65 -20.30
N ALA A 359 21.35 15.33 -21.26
CA ALA A 359 21.62 13.95 -21.65
C ALA A 359 22.97 13.82 -22.36
N ASP A 360 23.49 12.61 -22.42
CA ASP A 360 24.56 12.24 -23.33
C ASP A 360 23.97 11.39 -24.45
N LEU A 361 24.13 11.83 -25.69
CA LEU A 361 23.79 11.08 -26.88
C LEU A 361 25.06 10.46 -27.45
N PHE A 362 25.03 9.18 -27.79
CA PHE A 362 26.17 8.49 -28.41
C PHE A 362 25.81 8.10 -29.83
N LEU A 363 26.44 8.72 -30.82
CA LEU A 363 26.31 8.37 -32.24
C LEU A 363 27.53 7.55 -32.64
N ASN A 364 27.35 6.27 -32.96
CA ASN A 364 28.44 5.33 -33.26
C ASN A 364 29.55 5.30 -32.19
N GLY A 365 29.17 5.52 -30.93
CA GLY A 365 30.07 5.62 -29.78
C GLY A 365 30.67 7.02 -29.52
N HIS A 366 30.45 8.00 -30.40
CA HIS A 366 30.89 9.37 -30.22
C HIS A 366 29.89 10.15 -29.36
N PRO A 367 30.30 10.72 -28.21
CA PRO A 367 29.39 11.42 -27.31
C PRO A 367 29.08 12.85 -27.79
N ILE A 368 27.80 13.22 -27.75
CA ILE A 368 27.24 14.55 -27.96
C ILE A 368 26.49 14.93 -26.69
N SER A 369 26.96 15.97 -26.00
CA SER A 369 26.31 16.45 -24.78
C SER A 369 25.11 17.33 -25.12
N ILE A 370 23.95 16.99 -24.55
CA ILE A 370 22.73 17.77 -24.60
C ILE A 370 22.59 18.49 -23.27
N ASN A 371 22.46 19.82 -23.31
CA ASN A 371 22.14 20.65 -22.16
C ASN A 371 21.42 21.91 -22.65
N THR A 372 20.10 21.83 -22.72
CA THR A 372 19.26 22.91 -23.28
C THR A 372 18.01 23.15 -22.45
N ARG A 373 17.34 24.26 -22.73
CA ARG A 373 15.95 24.52 -22.36
C ARG A 373 15.06 24.71 -23.58
N GLU A 374 15.59 24.63 -24.79
CA GLU A 374 14.82 24.89 -26.01
C GLU A 374 13.92 23.69 -26.37
N LYS A 375 12.87 23.96 -27.15
CA LYS A 375 11.94 22.92 -27.65
C LYS A 375 12.54 22.05 -28.75
N ALA A 376 13.54 22.56 -29.46
CA ALA A 376 14.20 21.84 -30.54
C ALA A 376 15.71 22.02 -30.45
N LEU A 377 16.46 21.01 -30.87
CA LEU A 377 17.90 21.05 -31.05
C LEU A 377 18.25 20.41 -32.38
N ALA A 378 19.24 20.97 -33.06
CA ALA A 378 19.81 20.40 -34.28
C ALA A 378 21.33 20.27 -34.12
N TYR A 379 21.87 19.11 -34.51
CA TYR A 379 23.30 18.84 -34.53
C TYR A 379 23.72 18.40 -35.93
N LEU A 380 24.73 19.05 -36.50
CA LEU A 380 25.38 18.57 -37.72
C LEU A 380 26.19 17.31 -37.36
N ILE A 381 25.82 16.17 -37.96
CA ILE A 381 26.41 14.86 -37.67
C ILE A 381 27.07 14.21 -38.88
N SER A 382 27.22 14.92 -40.01
CA SER A 382 27.81 14.39 -41.25
C SER A 382 29.16 13.67 -41.03
N GLU A 383 30.01 14.18 -40.13
CA GLU A 383 31.33 13.60 -39.84
C GLU A 383 31.29 12.35 -38.93
N LEU A 384 30.16 12.08 -38.28
CA LEU A 384 29.99 10.99 -37.32
C LEU A 384 29.26 9.78 -37.92
N VAL A 385 28.59 9.99 -39.04
CA VAL A 385 27.86 8.97 -39.81
C VAL A 385 28.86 8.12 -40.61
N ARG A 386 28.54 6.83 -40.74
CA ARG A 386 29.33 5.84 -41.49
C ARG A 386 28.45 5.12 -42.49
N ASP A 387 29.07 4.54 -43.52
CA ASP A 387 28.38 3.66 -44.46
C ASP A 387 27.76 2.45 -43.73
N GLY A 388 26.52 2.11 -44.07
CA GLY A 388 25.72 1.05 -43.45
C GLY A 388 24.98 1.47 -42.18
N THR A 389 24.89 0.55 -41.21
CA THR A 389 24.12 0.73 -39.98
C THR A 389 24.81 1.68 -39.02
N ASN A 390 24.10 2.73 -38.62
CA ASN A 390 24.49 3.71 -37.62
C ASN A 390 23.64 3.54 -36.36
N VAL A 391 24.20 3.88 -35.19
CA VAL A 391 23.57 3.65 -33.89
C VAL A 391 23.52 4.94 -33.08
N ILE A 392 22.34 5.28 -32.54
CA ILE A 392 22.12 6.38 -31.59
C ILE A 392 21.69 5.79 -30.24
N GLN A 393 22.44 6.06 -29.18
CA GLN A 393 22.06 5.70 -27.81
C GLN A 393 21.85 6.97 -26.96
N LEU A 394 20.72 7.08 -26.26
CA LEU A 394 20.38 8.24 -25.42
C LEU A 394 20.49 7.93 -23.93
N LYS A 395 21.39 8.61 -23.21
CA LYS A 395 21.55 8.49 -21.76
C LYS A 395 21.09 9.77 -21.06
N PRO A 396 19.86 9.83 -20.50
CA PRO A 396 19.40 11.00 -19.75
C PRO A 396 20.30 11.25 -18.53
N ARG A 397 20.56 12.52 -18.25
CA ARG A 397 21.14 13.03 -16.98
C ARG A 397 20.10 13.76 -16.12
N THR A 398 18.90 13.95 -16.67
CA THR A 398 17.67 14.42 -16.02
C THR A 398 16.50 13.69 -16.67
N THR A 399 15.41 13.50 -15.94
CA THR A 399 14.18 12.99 -16.57
C THR A 399 13.72 13.98 -17.63
N MET A 400 13.40 13.50 -18.82
CA MET A 400 12.99 14.34 -19.94
C MET A 400 12.09 13.57 -20.91
N ASP A 401 11.20 14.29 -21.59
CA ASP A 401 10.33 13.73 -22.62
C ASP A 401 10.82 14.18 -24.00
N ILE A 402 10.96 13.24 -24.94
CA ILE A 402 11.33 13.53 -26.33
C ILE A 402 10.14 13.17 -27.21
N VAL A 403 9.64 14.19 -27.93
CA VAL A 403 8.52 14.07 -28.88
C VAL A 403 9.00 13.43 -30.17
N ASN A 404 10.13 13.91 -30.69
CA ASN A 404 10.66 13.50 -31.98
C ASN A 404 12.18 13.42 -31.96
N LEU A 405 12.73 12.36 -32.55
CA LEU A 405 14.14 12.15 -32.79
C LEU A 405 14.29 11.83 -34.27
N ARG A 406 14.87 12.77 -35.03
CA ARG A 406 15.00 12.65 -36.49
C ARG A 406 16.45 12.73 -36.92
N VAL A 407 16.79 12.00 -37.96
CA VAL A 407 18.00 12.22 -38.75
C VAL A 407 17.56 12.52 -40.16
N VAL A 408 17.92 13.71 -40.65
CA VAL A 408 17.58 14.18 -41.99
C VAL A 408 18.84 14.45 -42.80
N LEU A 409 18.80 14.16 -44.09
CA LEU A 409 19.84 14.53 -45.06
C LEU A 409 19.31 15.71 -45.88
N THR A 410 19.97 16.87 -45.75
CA THR A 410 19.60 18.15 -46.39
C THR A 410 20.57 18.58 -47.48
#